data_AF-A0A7V3XJE9-F1
#
_entry.id   AF-A0A7V3XJE9-F1
#
_cell.length_a   1.000
_cell.length_b   1.000
_cell.length_c   1.000
_cell.angle_alpha   90.00
_cell.angle_beta   90.00
_cell.angle_gamma   90.00
#
_symmetry.space_group_name_H-M   'P 1'
#
loop_
_entity.id
_entity.type
_entity.pdbx_description
1 polymer ?
#
loop_
_entity_poly.entity_id
_entity_poly.type
_entity_poly.pdbx_seq_one_letter_code
_entity_poly.pdbx_strand_id
1 'polypeptide(L)'
;MTRRAPVLVLAVALAAGCAAAGPPREPAAVGRVEIVDGREGYIHAVFPQGRTTIFVDKRELWKYAPGDEIAVDSAGRPIPR
;
A
#
# COMPACT_ATOMS: atom_id res chain seq x y z
N MET A 1 44.95 -26.30 39.15
CA MET A 1 44.41 -25.09 39.83
C MET A 1 44.05 -24.05 38.78
N THR A 2 42.92 -23.36 39.00
CA THR A 2 42.51 -22.04 38.45
C THR A 2 41.92 -21.90 37.02
N ARG A 3 40.59 -22.10 36.95
CA ARG A 3 39.48 -21.41 36.22
C ARG A 3 39.79 -20.27 35.22
N ARG A 4 39.04 -20.27 34.09
CA ARG A 4 38.22 -19.16 33.49
C ARG A 4 37.70 -19.62 32.10
N ALA A 5 36.46 -20.09 31.99
CA ALA A 5 35.23 -19.36 31.64
C ALA A 5 35.09 -19.09 30.11
N PRO A 6 34.06 -19.63 29.42
CA PRO A 6 33.86 -19.48 27.98
C PRO A 6 33.20 -18.13 27.66
N VAL A 7 33.80 -17.34 26.76
CA VAL A 7 33.23 -16.06 26.33
C VAL A 7 32.27 -16.30 25.18
N LEU A 8 30.98 -16.20 25.54
CA LEU A 8 29.89 -15.56 24.84
C LEU A 8 29.87 -15.62 23.30
N VAL A 9 28.97 -16.47 22.83
CA VAL A 9 28.08 -16.30 21.66
C VAL A 9 27.78 -14.82 21.37
N LEU A 10 28.18 -14.33 20.20
CA LEU A 10 27.65 -13.10 19.62
C LEU A 10 27.04 -13.41 18.26
N ALA A 11 25.84 -13.99 18.30
CA ALA A 11 24.95 -14.09 17.15
C ALA A 11 24.53 -12.66 16.78
N VAL A 12 25.13 -12.13 15.72
CA VAL A 12 24.67 -10.89 15.07
C VAL A 12 23.28 -11.18 14.52
N ALA A 13 22.26 -10.77 15.27
CA ALA A 13 20.88 -10.77 14.83
C ALA A 13 20.78 -9.84 13.62
N LEU A 14 20.69 -10.42 12.42
CA LEU A 14 20.11 -9.75 11.27
C LEU A 14 18.65 -9.47 11.63
N ALA A 15 18.38 -8.34 12.28
CA ALA A 15 17.07 -7.72 12.27
C ALA A 15 16.84 -7.21 10.85
N ALA A 16 16.48 -8.14 9.96
CA ALA A 16 15.76 -7.81 8.75
C ALA A 16 14.52 -7.04 9.21
N GLY A 17 14.53 -5.73 9.01
CA GLY A 17 13.37 -4.89 9.18
C GLY A 17 12.32 -5.34 8.19
N CYS A 18 11.54 -6.35 8.56
CA CYS A 18 10.28 -6.65 7.90
C CYS A 18 9.43 -5.40 8.06
N ALA A 19 9.40 -4.57 7.02
CA ALA A 19 8.30 -3.68 6.77
C ALA A 19 7.07 -4.58 6.69
N ALA A 20 6.40 -4.76 7.82
CA ALA A 20 5.20 -5.56 7.92
C ALA A 20 4.18 -4.88 7.01
N ALA A 21 3.98 -5.46 5.83
CA ALA A 21 2.79 -5.22 5.05
C ALA A 21 1.62 -5.44 6.02
N GLY A 22 0.86 -4.38 6.29
CA GLY A 22 -0.32 -4.46 7.15
C GLY A 22 -1.27 -5.55 6.68
N PRO A 23 -2.25 -5.95 7.51
CA PRO A 23 -3.20 -7.00 7.15
C PRO A 23 -3.80 -6.74 5.76
N PRO A 24 -4.02 -7.81 4.94
CA PRO A 24 -4.62 -7.67 3.62
C PRO A 24 -5.91 -6.86 3.70
N ARG A 25 -5.99 -5.79 2.89
CA ARG A 25 -7.21 -4.97 2.81
C ARG A 25 -8.16 -5.61 1.82
N GLU A 26 -9.36 -5.99 2.27
CA GLU A 26 -10.39 -6.49 1.36
C GLU A 26 -11.07 -5.34 0.59
N PRO A 27 -11.39 -5.55 -0.70
CA PRO A 27 -12.08 -4.55 -1.50
C PRO A 27 -13.53 -4.38 -1.03
N ALA A 28 -13.88 -3.17 -0.59
CA ALA A 28 -15.25 -2.79 -0.29
C ALA A 28 -16.03 -2.37 -1.55
N ALA A 29 -15.32 -1.82 -2.54
CA ALA A 29 -15.90 -1.49 -3.84
C ALA A 29 -14.87 -1.61 -4.96
N VAL A 30 -15.36 -1.92 -6.15
CA VAL A 30 -14.57 -1.98 -7.39
C VAL A 30 -15.24 -1.06 -8.41
N GLY A 31 -14.44 -0.24 -9.06
CA GLY A 31 -14.89 0.74 -10.04
C GLY A 31 -13.90 0.85 -11.20
N ARG A 32 -14.15 1.82 -12.07
CA ARG A 32 -13.29 2.11 -13.21
C ARG A 32 -12.75 3.52 -13.13
N VAL A 33 -11.45 3.69 -13.36
CA VAL A 33 -10.79 4.98 -13.47
C VAL A 33 -11.32 5.70 -14.71
N GLU A 34 -11.74 6.94 -14.54
CA GLU A 34 -12.23 7.79 -15.63
C GLU A 34 -11.21 8.89 -15.95
N ILE A 35 -10.64 9.52 -14.93
CA ILE A 35 -9.67 10.60 -15.06
C ILE A 35 -8.57 10.45 -14.01
N VAL A 36 -7.34 10.73 -14.40
CA VAL A 36 -6.17 10.83 -13.52
C VAL A 36 -5.61 12.25 -13.62
N ASP A 37 -5.61 12.98 -12.52
CA ASP A 37 -5.01 14.32 -12.44
C ASP A 37 -3.66 14.25 -11.70
N GLY A 38 -2.59 14.21 -12.48
CA GLY A 38 -1.21 14.21 -11.97
C GLY A 38 -0.77 15.54 -11.36
N ARG A 39 -1.43 16.65 -11.70
CA ARG A 39 -1.08 17.98 -11.19
C ARG A 39 -1.55 18.13 -9.75
N GLU A 40 -2.79 17.78 -9.46
CA GLU A 40 -3.39 17.94 -8.13
C GLU A 40 -3.22 16.71 -7.24
N GLY A 41 -3.14 15.51 -7.83
CA GLY A 41 -2.90 14.29 -7.07
C GLY A 41 -4.15 13.49 -6.76
N TYR A 42 -5.08 13.38 -7.71
CA TYR A 42 -6.31 12.64 -7.50
C TYR A 42 -6.75 11.86 -8.74
N ILE A 43 -7.70 10.95 -8.52
CA ILE A 43 -8.32 10.10 -9.53
C ILE A 43 -9.84 10.27 -9.41
N HIS A 44 -10.53 10.44 -10.54
CA HIS A 44 -11.97 10.22 -10.59
C HIS A 44 -12.23 8.78 -11.01
N ALA A 45 -12.95 8.04 -10.18
CA ALA A 45 -13.37 6.68 -10.46
C ALA A 45 -14.90 6.58 -10.39
N VAL A 46 -15.46 5.77 -11.28
CA VAL A 46 -16.89 5.46 -11.31
C VAL A 46 -17.09 4.09 -10.67
N PHE A 47 -17.81 4.09 -9.54
CA PHE A 47 -18.25 2.89 -8.83
C PHE A 47 -19.74 2.66 -9.11
N PRO A 48 -20.30 1.47 -8.78
CA PRO A 48 -21.75 1.24 -8.87
C PRO A 48 -22.60 2.24 -8.09
N GLN A 49 -22.02 2.86 -7.06
CA GLN A 49 -22.66 3.84 -6.18
C GLN A 49 -22.64 5.27 -6.75
N GLY A 50 -21.79 5.52 -7.76
CA GLY A 50 -21.55 6.85 -8.32
C GLY A 50 -20.07 7.16 -8.54
N ARG A 51 -19.83 8.41 -8.94
CA ARG A 51 -18.48 8.93 -9.18
C ARG A 51 -17.86 9.42 -7.87
N THR A 52 -16.60 9.05 -7.64
CA THR A 52 -15.86 9.40 -6.43
C THR A 52 -14.48 9.96 -6.80
N THR A 53 -14.04 10.98 -6.05
CA THR A 53 -12.68 11.50 -6.12
C THR A 53 -11.81 10.79 -5.08
N ILE A 54 -10.72 10.19 -5.52
CA ILE A 54 -9.77 9.48 -4.67
C ILE A 54 -8.45 10.23 -4.70
N PHE A 55 -7.99 10.71 -3.54
CA PHE A 55 -6.68 11.34 -3.41
C PHE A 55 -5.61 10.26 -3.30
N VAL A 56 -4.57 10.39 -4.12
CA VAL A 56 -3.47 9.42 -4.20
C VAL A 56 -2.16 10.19 -4.14
N ASP A 57 -1.14 9.61 -3.50
CA ASP A 57 0.20 10.19 -3.53
C ASP A 57 0.66 10.33 -4.99
N LYS A 58 1.24 11.49 -5.33
CA LYS A 58 1.69 11.78 -6.70
C LYS A 58 2.71 10.77 -7.22
N ARG A 59 3.49 10.15 -6.32
CA ARG A 59 4.46 9.11 -6.63
C ARG A 59 3.82 7.77 -6.96
N GLU A 60 2.52 7.62 -6.75
CA GLU A 60 1.76 6.40 -7.05
C GLU A 60 0.75 6.58 -8.17
N LEU A 61 0.48 7.82 -8.62
CA LEU A 61 -0.47 8.09 -9.71
C LEU A 61 -0.13 7.39 -11.02
N TRP A 62 1.15 7.15 -11.30
CA TRP A 62 1.59 6.44 -12.51
C TRP A 62 1.09 4.99 -12.58
N LYS A 63 0.60 4.43 -11.46
CA LYS A 63 0.01 3.09 -11.40
C LYS A 63 -1.42 3.03 -11.94
N TYR A 64 -2.01 4.17 -12.30
CA TYR A 64 -3.40 4.27 -12.73
C TYR A 64 -3.50 4.97 -14.08
N ALA A 65 -4.36 4.45 -14.93
CA ALA A 65 -4.73 5.05 -16.21
C ALA A 65 -6.26 5.09 -16.37
N PRO A 66 -6.80 6.06 -17.13
CA PRO A 66 -8.19 6.02 -17.57
C PRO A 66 -8.55 4.68 -18.21
N GLY A 67 -9.64 4.07 -17.73
CA GLY A 67 -10.11 2.76 -18.16
C GLY A 67 -9.72 1.61 -17.22
N ASP A 68 -8.75 1.80 -16.33
CA ASP A 68 -8.30 0.76 -15.40
C ASP A 68 -9.36 0.41 -14.36
N GLU A 69 -9.35 -0.84 -13.89
CA GLU A 69 -10.11 -1.23 -12.71
C GLU A 69 -9.40 -0.73 -11.45
N ILE A 70 -10.17 -0.15 -10.52
CA ILE A 70 -9.65 0.30 -9.23
C ILE A 70 -10.51 -0.26 -8.11
N ALA A 71 -9.86 -0.87 -7.13
CA ALA A 71 -10.50 -1.35 -5.91
C ALA A 71 -10.19 -0.41 -4.74
N VAL A 72 -11.17 -0.17 -3.88
CA VAL A 72 -11.01 0.62 -2.67
C VAL A 72 -11.42 -0.17 -1.44
N ASP A 73 -10.75 0.08 -0.31
CA ASP A 73 -11.14 -0.44 0.99
C ASP A 73 -12.37 0.31 1.54
N SER A 74 -12.87 -0.12 2.71
CA SER A 74 -14.02 0.51 3.37
C SER A 74 -13.79 1.97 3.79
N ALA A 75 -12.53 2.43 3.81
CA ALA A 75 -12.17 3.83 4.05
C ALA A 75 -12.00 4.64 2.75
N GLY A 76 -12.31 4.05 1.59
CA GLY A 76 -12.18 4.70 0.28
C GLY A 76 -10.73 4.82 -0.21
N ARG A 77 -9.78 4.13 0.43
CA ARG A 77 -8.38 4.15 0.00
C ARG A 77 -8.17 3.11 -1.10
N PRO A 78 -7.40 3.44 -2.15
CA PRO A 78 -7.11 2.49 -3.19
C PRO A 78 -6.31 1.31 -2.65
N ILE A 79 -6.64 0.12 -3.14
CA ILE A 79 -5.94 -1.12 -2.87
C ILE A 79 -5.03 -1.37 -4.08
N PRO A 80 -3.70 -1.36 -3.91
CA PRO A 80 -2.78 -1.69 -4.99
C PRO A 80 -3.09 -3.09 -5.52
N ARG A 81 -3.17 -3.23 -6.84
CA ARG A 81 -3.28 -4.53 -7.52
C ARG A 81 -2.08 -4.78 -8.41
#